data_AF-A0A920RGF4-F1
#
_entry.id   AF-A0A920RGF4-F1
#
_cell.length_a   1.000
_cell.length_b   1.000
_cell.length_c   1.000
_cell.angle_alpha   90.00
_cell.angle_beta   90.00
_cell.angle_gamma   90.00
#
_symmetry.space_group_name_H-M   'P 1'
#
loop_
_entity.id
_entity.type
_entity.pdbx_description
1 polymer ?
#
loop_
_entity_poly.entity_id
_entity_poly.type
_entity_poly.pdbx_seq_one_letter_code
_entity_poly.pdbx_strand_id
1 'polypeptide(L)' 'MIATRQSPLDVIRRKRDGEQLDTASIGNMVTAVVDGTASEGQIAAFAMAVFLRGMVIDEVWR' A
#
# COMPACT_ATOMS: atom_id res chain seq x y z
N MET A 1 1.05 -20.98 -11.69
CA MET A 1 0.15 -20.23 -10.79
C MET A 1 0.53 -18.77 -10.92
N ILE A 2 -0.32 -17.93 -11.53
CA ILE A 2 -0.06 -16.48 -11.61
C ILE A 2 -0.43 -15.92 -10.24
N ALA A 3 0.55 -15.42 -9.48
CA ALA A 3 0.25 -14.69 -8.25
C ALA A 3 -0.51 -13.41 -8.64
N THR A 4 -1.79 -13.33 -8.27
CA THR A 4 -2.61 -12.16 -8.56
C THR A 4 -2.01 -10.95 -7.84
N ARG A 5 -1.49 -9.98 -8.60
CA ARG A 5 -0.94 -8.75 -8.05
C ARG A 5 -2.06 -7.98 -7.35
N GLN A 6 -1.90 -7.69 -6.05
CA GLN A 6 -2.90 -6.94 -5.30
C GLN A 6 -2.98 -5.50 -5.84
N SER A 7 -4.18 -4.96 -6.03
CA SER A 7 -4.34 -3.62 -6.62
C SER A 7 -3.96 -2.52 -5.60
N PRO A 8 -3.55 -1.32 -6.06
CA PRO A 8 -3.28 -0.19 -5.17
C PRO A 8 -4.47 0.17 -4.27
N LEU A 9 -5.69 0.05 -4.80
CA LEU A 9 -6.91 0.33 -4.04
C LEU A 9 -7.10 -0.65 -2.89
N ASP A 10 -6.79 -1.93 -3.08
CA ASP A 10 -6.89 -2.93 -2.02
C ASP A 10 -5.88 -2.65 -0.91
N VAL A 11 -4.65 -2.24 -1.26
CA VAL A 11 -3.63 -1.84 -0.27
C VAL A 11 -4.11 -0.64 0.55
N ILE A 12 -4.67 0.38 -0.10
CA ILE A 12 -5.22 1.58 0.56
C ILE A 12 -6.35 1.20 1.51
N ARG A 13 -7.30 0.35 1.08
CA ARG A 13 -8.42 -0.09 1.91
C ARG A 13 -7.96 -0.80 3.17
N ARG A 14 -7.08 -1.79 3.02
CA ARG A 14 -6.51 -2.54 4.15
C ARG A 14 -5.82 -1.60 5.13
N LYS A 15 -4.98 -0.69 4.64
CA LYS A 15 -4.29 0.25 5.52
C LYS A 15 -5.24 1.23 6.22
N ARG A 16 -6.22 1.78 5.50
CA ARG A 16 -7.26 2.67 6.06
C ARG A 16 -8.04 2.01 7.19
N ASP A 17 -8.34 0.72 7.01
CA ASP A 17 -9.11 -0.10 7.96
C ASP A 17 -8.25 -0.58 9.14
N GLY A 18 -6.95 -0.26 9.14
CA GLY A 18 -6.01 -0.52 10.24
C GLY A 18 -5.35 -1.90 10.18
N GLU A 19 -5.47 -2.61 9.06
CA GLU A 19 -4.75 -3.86 8.85
C GLU A 19 -3.25 -3.63 8.67
N GLN A 20 -2.45 -4.59 9.11
CA GLN A 20 -1.03 -4.64 8.75
C GLN A 20 -0.87 -5.05 7.29
N LEU A 21 -0.02 -4.32 6.58
CA LEU A 21 0.42 -4.68 5.24
C LEU A 21 1.62 -5.62 5.33
N ASP A 22 1.63 -6.64 4.47
CA ASP A 22 2.82 -7.45 4.26
C ASP A 22 3.75 -6.80 3.23
N THR A 23 4.98 -7.31 3.15
CA THR A 23 6.00 -6.83 2.20
C THR A 23 5.51 -6.86 0.75
N ALA A 24 4.69 -7.85 0.39
CA ALA A 24 4.13 -7.97 -0.96
C ALA A 24 3.14 -6.84 -1.28
N SER A 25 2.27 -6.48 -0.33
CA SER A 25 1.32 -5.37 -0.46
C SER A 25 2.03 -4.03 -0.58
N ILE A 26 3.04 -3.81 0.25
CA ILE A 26 3.88 -2.60 0.20
C ILE A 26 4.60 -2.52 -1.14
N GLY A 27 5.25 -3.62 -1.57
CA GLY A 27 5.92 -3.69 -2.86
C GLY A 27 4.99 -3.42 -4.05
N ASN A 28 3.76 -3.92 -4.01
CA ASN A 28 2.76 -3.65 -5.04
C ASN A 28 2.37 -2.17 -5.09
N MET A 29 2.17 -1.52 -3.95
CA MET A 29 1.90 -0.07 -3.91
C MET A 29 3.09 0.73 -4.43
N VAL A 30 4.32 0.41 -3.99
CA VAL A 30 5.55 1.08 -4.44
C VAL A 30 5.73 0.94 -5.95
N THR A 31 5.59 -0.27 -6.49
CA THR A 31 5.68 -0.45 -7.95
C THR A 31 4.58 0.32 -8.67
N ALA A 32 3.36 0.37 -8.14
CA ALA A 32 2.29 1.12 -8.80
C ALA A 32 2.61 2.62 -8.89
N VAL A 33 3.26 3.18 -7.86
CA VAL A 33 3.77 4.56 -7.88
C VAL A 33 4.89 4.72 -8.90
N VAL A 34 5.89 3.83 -8.88
CA VAL A 34 7.06 3.91 -9.78
C VAL A 34 6.67 3.75 -11.25
N ASP A 35 5.75 2.83 -11.55
CA ASP A 35 5.29 2.54 -12.91
C ASP A 35 4.22 3.55 -13.40
N GLY A 36 3.87 4.55 -12.58
CA GLY A 36 2.86 5.57 -12.92
C GLY A 36 1.43 5.03 -13.03
N THR A 37 1.16 3.83 -12.52
CA THR A 37 -0.17 3.19 -12.57
C THR A 37 -1.07 3.60 -11.40
N ALA A 38 -0.49 4.17 -10.33
CA ALA A 38 -1.23 4.82 -9.26
C ALA A 38 -1.49 6.30 -9.59
N SER A 39 -2.73 6.75 -9.42
CA SER A 39 -3.07 8.17 -9.58
C SER A 39 -2.58 9.01 -8.39
N GLU A 40 -2.44 10.32 -8.58
CA GLU A 40 -2.11 11.26 -7.50
C GLU A 40 -3.05 11.12 -6.30
N GLY A 41 -4.36 10.94 -6.57
CA GLY A 41 -5.36 10.72 -5.53
C GLY A 41 -5.16 9.42 -4.75
N GLN A 42 -4.70 8.34 -5.41
CA GLN A 42 -4.38 7.07 -4.74
C GLN A 42 -3.12 7.21 -3.87
N ILE A 43 -2.10 7.91 -4.35
CA ILE A 43 -0.88 8.19 -3.58
C ILE A 43 -1.22 9.01 -2.34
N ALA A 44 -2.00 10.08 -2.49
CA ALA A 44 -2.45 10.91 -1.37
C ALA A 44 -3.31 10.13 -0.37
N ALA A 45 -4.23 9.28 -0.85
CA ALA A 45 -5.07 8.45 0.00
C ALA A 45 -4.24 7.44 0.80
N PHE A 46 -3.24 6.82 0.19
CA PHE A 46 -2.32 5.91 0.87
C PHE A 46 -1.51 6.63 1.95
N ALA A 47 -0.93 7.80 1.61
CA ALA A 47 -0.20 8.62 2.57
C ALA A 47 -1.07 9.02 3.76
N MET A 48 -2.34 9.38 3.53
CA MET A 48 -3.27 9.74 4.59
C MET A 48 -3.64 8.53 5.47
N ALA A 49 -3.82 7.35 4.88
CA ALA A 49 -4.06 6.13 5.63
C ALA A 49 -2.87 5.78 6.55
N VAL A 50 -1.64 5.90 6.04
CA VAL A 50 -0.41 5.74 6.82
C VAL A 50 -0.31 6.79 7.92
N PHE A 51 -0.61 8.05 7.63
CA PHE A 51 -0.57 9.12 8.62
C PHE A 51 -1.55 8.88 9.78
N LEU A 52 -2.78 8.45 9.47
CA LEU A 52 -3.83 8.22 10.48
C LEU A 52 -3.67 6.92 11.26
N ARG A 53 -3.10 5.86 10.66
CA ARG A 53 -3.00 4.52 11.26
C ARG A 53 -1.58 4.15 11.70
N GLY A 54 -0.58 4.93 11.32
CA GLY A 54 0.84 4.63 11.52
C GLY A 54 1.34 3.50 10.62
N MET A 55 2.61 3.15 10.78
CA MET A 55 3.24 1.95 10.21
C MET A 55 3.86 1.14 11.36
N VAL A 56 3.74 -0.19 11.32
CA VAL A 56 4.43 -1.05 12.27
C VAL A 56 5.87 -1.31 11.81
N ILE A 57 6.77 -1.65 12.74
CA ILE A 57 8.21 -1.77 12.44
C ILE A 57 8.51 -2.81 11.34
N ASP A 58 7.68 -3.86 11.26
CA ASP A 58 7.73 -4.89 10.24
C ASP A 58 7.34 -4.39 8.83
N GLU A 59 6.62 -3.26 8.73
CA GLU A 59 6.31 -2.59 7.46
C GLU A 59 7.40 -1.60 7.01
N VAL A 60 8.35 -1.25 7.88
CA VAL A 60 9.36 -0.20 7.64
C VAL A 60 10.75 -0.78 7.35
N TRP A 61 11.10 -1.90 7.98
CA TRP A 61 12.49 -2.38 8.01
C TRP A 61 12.71 -3.82 7.50
N ARG A 62 11.70 -4.48 6.93
CA ARG A 62 11.86 -5.74 6.20
C ARG A 62 11.87 -5.50 4.70
#